data_AF-A0A0E3BKF8-F1
#
_entry.id   AF-A0A0E3BKF8-F1
#
_cell.length_a   1.000
_cell.length_b   1.000
_cell.length_c   1.000
_cell.angle_alpha   90.00
_cell.angle_beta   90.00
_cell.angle_gamma   90.00
#
_symmetry.space_group_name_H-M   'P 1'
#
loop_
_entity.id
_entity.type
_entity.pdbx_description
1 polymer ?
#
loop_
_entity_poly.entity_id
_entity_poly.type
_entity_poly.pdbx_seq_one_letter_code
_entity_poly.pdbx_strand_id
1 'polypeptide(L)'
;MKQLDVRPQAYVKRLVCDRCGWEAEHEDLEFAEFLSFTGKGGYGSVFGDGNEIEVDLCQHCMEEILGRWIRSRPGGRLQAALDRFTPEHAGEFGLRKEPPPQG
;
A
#
# COMPACT_ATOMS: atom_id res chain seq x y z
N MET A 1 3.73 -43.81 5.86
CA MET A 1 3.29 -42.56 5.21
C MET A 1 2.42 -41.82 6.21
N LYS A 2 2.73 -40.55 6.52
CA LYS A 2 1.90 -39.75 7.42
C LYS A 2 0.81 -39.10 6.56
N GLN A 3 -0.45 -39.42 6.86
CA GLN A 3 -1.60 -38.80 6.20
C GLN A 3 -1.78 -37.41 6.82
N LEU A 4 -1.68 -36.37 6.01
CA LEU A 4 -1.93 -34.99 6.43
C LEU A 4 -3.42 -34.70 6.25
N ASP A 5 -4.09 -34.29 7.33
CA ASP A 5 -5.46 -33.79 7.28
C ASP A 5 -5.45 -32.37 6.71
N VAL A 6 -5.61 -32.24 5.39
CA VAL A 6 -5.65 -30.94 4.70
C VAL A 6 -7.10 -30.47 4.66
N ARG A 7 -7.43 -29.50 5.52
CA ARG A 7 -8.74 -28.84 5.50
C ARG A 7 -8.71 -27.69 4.48
N PRO A 8 -9.68 -27.61 3.55
CA PRO A 8 -9.75 -26.49 2.62
C PRO A 8 -10.03 -25.19 3.37
N GLN A 9 -9.21 -24.16 3.12
CA GLN A 9 -9.43 -22.80 3.60
C GLN A 9 -10.07 -21.98 2.47
N ALA A 10 -11.08 -21.18 2.80
CA ALA A 10 -11.60 -20.18 1.88
C ALA A 10 -10.50 -19.14 1.61
N TYR A 11 -10.34 -18.76 0.35
CA TYR A 11 -9.39 -17.72 -0.07
C TYR A 11 -10.08 -16.75 -1.02
N VAL A 12 -9.59 -15.51 -1.05
CA VAL A 12 -10.09 -14.47 -1.95
C VAL A 12 -9.32 -14.56 -3.25
N LYS A 13 -10.00 -14.92 -4.34
CA LYS A 13 -9.39 -15.05 -5.68
C LYS A 13 -9.21 -13.69 -6.37
N ARG A 14 -10.10 -12.74 -6.10
CA ARG A 14 -10.17 -11.46 -6.82
C ARG A 14 -10.80 -10.39 -5.93
N LEU A 15 -10.30 -9.16 -6.03
CA LEU A 15 -10.89 -7.96 -5.43
C LEU A 15 -11.35 -6.99 -6.51
N VAL A 16 -12.39 -6.21 -6.20
CA VAL A 16 -12.93 -5.17 -7.08
C VAL A 16 -12.99 -3.88 -6.29
N CYS A 17 -12.44 -2.79 -6.83
CA CYS A 17 -12.47 -1.50 -6.17
C CYS A 17 -13.89 -0.92 -6.24
N ASP A 18 -14.50 -0.65 -5.08
CA ASP A 18 -15.87 -0.14 -4.98
C ASP A 18 -16.04 1.26 -5.62
N ARG A 19 -14.94 2.01 -5.75
CA ARG A 19 -14.96 3.35 -6.35
C ARG A 19 -14.82 3.34 -7.87
N CYS A 20 -13.79 2.68 -8.40
CA CYS A 20 -13.47 2.75 -9.82
C CYS A 20 -13.82 1.48 -10.61
N GLY A 21 -14.21 0.40 -9.93
CA GLY A 21 -14.53 -0.88 -10.55
C GLY A 21 -13.31 -1.66 -11.05
N TRP A 22 -12.09 -1.20 -10.77
CA TRP A 22 -10.88 -1.93 -11.15
C TRP A 22 -10.81 -3.27 -10.43
N GLU A 23 -10.46 -4.33 -11.16
CA GLU A 23 -10.35 -5.67 -10.62
C GLU A 23 -8.88 -6.10 -10.56
N ALA A 24 -8.51 -6.82 -9.49
CA ALA A 24 -7.19 -7.46 -9.36
C ALA A 24 -7.36 -8.92 -8.94
N GLU A 25 -6.67 -9.84 -9.62
CA GLU A 25 -6.61 -11.25 -9.25
C GLU A 25 -5.54 -11.47 -8.17
N HIS A 26 -5.65 -12.55 -7.39
CA HIS A 26 -4.74 -12.85 -6.27
C HIS A 26 -3.26 -12.90 -6.67
N GLU A 27 -3.00 -13.26 -7.92
CA GLU A 27 -1.67 -13.35 -8.52
C GLU A 27 -1.10 -11.98 -8.94
N ASP A 28 -1.92 -10.93 -9.00
CA ASP A 28 -1.51 -9.59 -9.40
C ASP A 28 -0.80 -8.87 -8.26
N LEU A 29 0.25 -8.10 -8.58
CA LEU A 29 0.92 -7.24 -7.59
C LEU A 29 -0.05 -6.20 -7.00
N GLU A 30 -0.99 -5.72 -7.81
CA GLU A 30 -2.00 -4.75 -7.40
C GLU A 30 -2.89 -5.30 -6.27
N PHE A 31 -3.19 -6.60 -6.26
CA PHE A 31 -4.03 -7.23 -5.25
C PHE A 31 -3.48 -7.07 -3.84
N ALA A 32 -2.15 -7.13 -3.68
CA ALA A 32 -1.50 -6.98 -2.39
C ALA A 32 -1.61 -5.55 -1.82
N GLU A 33 -1.90 -4.56 -2.66
CA GLU A 33 -1.97 -3.14 -2.31
C GLU A 33 -3.42 -2.63 -2.15
N PHE A 34 -4.41 -3.53 -2.22
CA PHE A 34 -5.81 -3.17 -1.92
C PHE A 34 -5.99 -2.88 -0.42
N LEU A 35 -6.77 -1.85 -0.13
CA LEU A 35 -7.30 -1.58 1.20
C LEU A 35 -8.69 -2.20 1.33
N SER A 36 -8.78 -3.29 2.09
CA SER A 36 -10.05 -3.92 2.48
C SER A 36 -10.37 -3.61 3.94
N PHE A 37 -11.58 -3.11 4.19
CA PHE A 37 -12.08 -2.82 5.53
C PHE A 37 -13.43 -3.48 5.74
N THR A 38 -13.57 -4.22 6.84
CA THR A 38 -14.86 -4.72 7.34
C THR A 38 -15.02 -4.27 8.78
N GLY A 39 -16.16 -3.68 9.10
CA GLY A 39 -16.46 -3.19 10.43
C GLY A 39 -17.95 -3.25 10.74
N LYS A 40 -18.27 -2.98 12.01
CA LYS A 40 -19.66 -2.90 12.47
C LYS A 40 -19.89 -1.56 13.19
N GLY A 41 -20.95 -0.86 12.82
CA GLY A 41 -21.37 0.39 13.44
C GLY A 41 -21.70 0.20 14.92
N GLY A 42 -21.04 0.96 15.79
CA GLY A 42 -21.42 1.08 17.19
C GLY A 42 -22.68 1.94 17.40
N TYR A 43 -23.05 2.17 18.65
CA TYR A 43 -24.14 3.07 19.00
C TYR A 43 -23.83 4.52 18.60
N GLY A 44 -24.76 5.19 17.92
CA GLY A 44 -24.56 6.53 17.35
C GLY A 44 -23.65 6.55 16.11
N SER A 45 -23.44 5.40 15.44
CA SER A 45 -22.62 5.34 14.23
C SER A 45 -23.25 6.16 13.10
N VAL A 46 -22.43 6.94 12.38
CA VAL A 46 -22.89 7.68 11.19
C VAL A 46 -23.40 6.76 10.07
N PHE A 47 -23.01 5.48 10.11
CA PHE A 47 -23.44 4.45 9.16
C PHE A 47 -24.65 3.65 9.66
N GLY A 48 -25.19 3.99 10.82
CA GLY A 48 -26.26 3.27 11.49
C GLY A 48 -25.76 2.26 12.53
N ASP A 49 -26.54 2.12 13.59
CA ASP A 49 -26.21 1.27 14.73
C ASP A 49 -26.35 -0.21 14.38
N GLY A 50 -25.28 -0.98 14.60
CA GLY A 50 -25.25 -2.40 14.31
C GLY A 50 -25.09 -2.74 12.82
N ASN A 51 -24.97 -1.75 11.93
CA ASN A 51 -24.78 -2.00 10.51
C ASN A 51 -23.37 -2.55 10.22
N GLU A 52 -23.30 -3.55 9.35
CA GLU A 52 -22.03 -4.01 8.77
C GLU A 52 -21.62 -3.05 7.67
N ILE A 53 -20.33 -2.71 7.65
CA ILE A 53 -19.73 -1.73 6.75
C ILE A 53 -18.53 -2.38 6.13
N GLU A 54 -18.51 -2.46 4.81
CA GLU A 54 -17.43 -3.05 4.04
C GLU A 54 -17.01 -2.08 2.94
N VAL A 55 -15.71 -2.04 2.64
CA VAL A 55 -15.18 -1.31 1.48
C VAL A 55 -13.85 -1.90 1.01
N ASP A 56 -13.71 -2.04 -0.29
CA ASP A 56 -12.49 -2.42 -1.00
C ASP A 56 -12.03 -1.27 -1.92
N LEU A 57 -10.81 -0.78 -1.73
CA LEU A 57 -10.23 0.30 -2.53
C LEU A 57 -8.86 -0.09 -3.10
N CYS A 58 -8.66 0.15 -4.41
CA CYS A 58 -7.32 0.05 -5.00
C CYS A 58 -6.41 1.16 -4.49
N GLN A 59 -5.09 0.98 -4.60
CA GLN A 59 -4.10 1.93 -4.06
C GLN A 59 -4.27 3.36 -4.61
N HIS A 60 -4.70 3.49 -5.87
CA HIS A 60 -4.94 4.79 -6.50
C HIS A 60 -6.15 5.51 -5.90
N CYS A 61 -7.26 4.79 -5.67
CA CYS A 61 -8.44 5.36 -5.03
C CYS A 61 -8.19 5.67 -3.56
N MET A 62 -7.42 4.80 -2.89
CA MET A 62 -6.97 5.03 -1.52
C MET A 62 -6.13 6.31 -1.42
N GLU A 63 -5.16 6.53 -2.31
CA GLU A 63 -4.34 7.75 -2.31
C GLU A 63 -5.20 8.99 -2.63
N GLU A 64 -6.07 8.92 -3.64
CA GLU A 64 -6.90 10.06 -4.04
C GLU A 64 -7.85 10.51 -2.92
N ILE A 65 -8.48 9.55 -2.22
CA ILE A 65 -9.43 9.83 -1.14
C ILE A 65 -8.70 10.14 0.15
N LEU A 66 -7.80 9.26 0.59
CA LEU A 66 -7.22 9.29 1.94
C LEU A 66 -5.82 9.90 1.99
N GLY A 67 -5.18 10.18 0.85
CA GLY A 67 -3.75 10.51 0.74
C GLY A 67 -3.29 11.64 1.66
N ARG A 68 -4.10 12.70 1.83
CA ARG A 68 -3.78 13.81 2.73
C ARG A 68 -3.72 13.43 4.22
N TRP A 69 -4.30 12.29 4.60
CA TRP A 69 -4.34 11.76 5.96
C TRP A 69 -3.42 10.54 6.14
N ILE A 70 -2.97 9.93 5.05
CA ILE A 70 -2.02 8.80 5.07
C ILE A 70 -0.66 9.30 5.56
N ARG A 71 -0.09 8.57 6.52
CA ARG A 71 1.27 8.80 7.01
C ARG A 71 2.18 7.69 6.49
N SER A 72 2.87 7.93 5.39
CA SER A 72 3.91 7.02 4.90
C SER A 72 5.23 7.26 5.65
N ARG A 73 6.05 6.21 5.72
CA ARG A 73 7.43 6.26 6.19
C ARG A 73 8.30 5.61 5.13
N PRO A 74 9.49 6.17 4.83
CA PRO A 74 10.38 5.54 3.85
C PRO A 74 10.76 4.13 4.32
N GLY A 75 10.77 3.18 3.39
CA GLY A 75 11.18 1.80 3.67
C GLY A 75 12.64 1.75 4.13
N GLY A 76 12.89 1.24 5.33
CA GLY A 76 14.21 1.28 5.98
C GLY A 76 15.34 0.59 5.22
N ARG A 77 15.04 -0.28 4.23
CA ARG A 77 16.05 -0.96 3.41
C ARG A 77 16.89 0.00 2.58
N LEU A 78 16.26 1.02 1.97
CA LEU A 78 17.00 1.99 1.14
C LEU A 78 17.72 3.00 2.03
N GLN A 79 17.07 3.50 3.08
CA GLN A 79 17.71 4.46 3.98
C GLN A 79 18.93 3.86 4.68
N ALA A 80 18.83 2.63 5.19
CA ALA A 80 19.98 1.94 5.78
C ALA A 80 21.09 1.64 4.76
N ALA A 81 20.76 1.45 3.48
CA ALA A 81 21.75 1.29 2.42
C ALA A 81 22.44 2.62 2.08
N LEU A 82 21.69 3.73 2.04
CA LEU A 82 22.23 5.08 1.86
C LEU A 82 23.12 5.49 3.04
N ASP A 83 22.72 5.21 4.27
CA ASP A 83 23.49 5.53 5.48
C ASP A 83 24.79 4.72 5.56
N ARG A 84 24.84 3.53 4.94
CA ARG A 84 26.03 2.67 4.84
C ARG A 84 26.92 3.00 3.65
N PHE A 85 26.44 3.82 2.71
CA PHE A 85 27.19 4.19 1.54
C PHE A 85 28.22 5.25 1.92
N THR A 86 29.47 4.83 2.13
CA THR A 86 30.64 5.70 2.16
C THR A 86 31.26 5.69 0.76
N PRO A 87 31.11 6.76 -0.05
CA PRO A 87 31.77 6.80 -1.34
C PRO A 87 33.28 6.94 -1.14
N GLU A 88 34.02 5.84 -1.31
CA GLU A 88 35.49 5.82 -1.34
C GLU A 88 36.06 6.78 -2.40
N HIS A 89 35.26 7.16 -3.40
CA HIS A 89 35.63 8.04 -4.52
C HIS A 89 34.64 9.20 -4.71
N ALA A 90 34.26 9.91 -3.62
CA ALA A 90 33.35 11.06 -3.64
C ALA A 90 33.77 12.26 -4.54
N GLY A 91 34.84 12.13 -5.34
CA GLY A 91 35.39 13.17 -6.19
C GLY A 91 35.77 12.77 -7.63
N GLU A 92 35.56 11.52 -8.06
CA GLU A 92 36.00 11.10 -9.43
C GLU A 92 34.97 11.37 -10.53
N PHE A 93 33.71 11.63 -10.18
CA PHE A 93 32.70 12.06 -11.16
C PHE A 93 32.37 13.53 -10.94
N GLY A 94 33.04 14.38 -11.71
CA GLY A 94 32.82 15.82 -11.74
C GLY A 94 31.39 16.17 -12.16
N LEU A 95 30.47 16.18 -11.20
CA LEU A 95 29.21 16.92 -11.33
C LEU A 95 29.56 18.40 -11.27
N ARG A 96 29.56 19.06 -12.44
CA ARG A 96 29.53 20.52 -12.51
C ARG A 96 28.30 20.97 -11.73
N LYS A 97 28.51 21.64 -10.60
CA LYS A 97 27.45 22.44 -9.97
C LYS A 97 27.19 23.60 -10.93
N GLU A 98 26.22 23.46 -11.82
CA GLU A 98 25.67 24.64 -12.47
C GLU A 98 24.96 25.46 -11.38
N PRO A 99 25.28 26.76 -11.22
CA PRO A 99 24.53 27.60 -10.31
C PRO A 99 23.09 27.74 -10.82
N PRO A 100 22.10 27.90 -9.91
CA PRO A 100 20.71 28.02 -10.30
C PRO A 100 20.50 29.22 -11.25
N PRO A 101 19.61 29.11 -12.25
CA PRO A 101 19.33 30.22 -13.15
C PRO A 101 18.75 31.39 -12.36
N GLN A 102 19.37 32.57 -12.51
CA GLN A 102 18.82 33.82 -12.01
C GLN A 102 17.94 34.42 -13.11
N GLY A 103 16.63 34.38 -12.89
CA GLY A 103 15.60 35.00 -13.72
C GLY A 103 14.35 35.23 -12.89
#